data_AF-A0A810Q446-F1
#
_entry.id   AF-A0A810Q446-F1
#
_cell.length_a   1.000
_cell.length_b   1.000
_cell.length_c   1.000
_cell.angle_alpha   90.00
_cell.angle_beta   90.00
_cell.angle_gamma   90.00
#
_symmetry.space_group_name_H-M   'P 1'
#
loop_
_entity.id
_entity.type
_entity.pdbx_description
1 polymer ?
#
loop_
_entity_poly.entity_id
_entity_poly.type
_entity_poly.pdbx_seq_one_letter_code
_entity_poly.pdbx_strand_id
1 'polypeptide(L)'
;MNDFFTGVLPWLLWVGRIALSAVAVLLLIRCGRTLLSGGKQESWGFLSLSNGARYPLYHWENMIGRARQADIRINFPSVSRSHAALCRDSEGIWRIYPIRTGGTLLNGTVVERPTALNPGDALSMGGVDIYFFPDQKQARRPVRTAASPGTLWLLTLFQVLMFLQFLPGLTAEATLPVCIGFGGLVLLSWVFCSLRRTGSRGLEVLALLLTTVGFAVTAAYDSHSLYKQLAAVVLGMGIYLLMDRVLQSLPLALKLRWPLVAAASALLAFNVLFGQRIFGAKNWIAIGPITFQPSELVKIVFILAGAATLDRLFAKRNLIFTILFSAYCVGCLALMSDFGTALIFFVAFLCIAFLRTGDLPSIVMITAAAGFAGGIVLRFKPYVLARFAVWRHAWEYAQEEGYQQTRTMSAVASGGLFGAGPEEAWLKYVGAANTDLVFGVVSEEFGLLLALCAAAAVILLGIYALRAAGRSRSSFYAIAACATAAMLVFQTTLNVLGSVDLLPLTGVTFPFVSMGGSSMLSCWGLLAYLQAAAPPPVSVKAAPKAPAPAVKPPQATGFLDELGVATDDIFGKEDAR
;
A
#
# COMPACT_ATOMS: atom_id res chain seq x y z
N MET A 1 -26.75 41.14 -19.74
CA MET A 1 -25.69 40.32 -19.08
C MET A 1 -26.28 39.06 -18.46
N ASN A 2 -27.45 39.12 -17.79
CA ASN A 2 -28.09 37.94 -17.20
C ASN A 2 -28.51 36.85 -18.21
N ASP A 3 -29.03 37.18 -19.39
CA ASP A 3 -29.49 36.17 -20.36
C ASP A 3 -28.36 35.37 -21.05
N PHE A 4 -27.15 35.94 -21.11
CA PHE A 4 -25.98 35.22 -21.63
C PHE A 4 -25.50 34.18 -20.62
N PHE A 5 -25.51 34.51 -19.33
CA PHE A 5 -25.14 33.57 -18.27
C PHE A 5 -26.17 32.45 -18.09
N THR A 6 -27.47 32.70 -18.25
CA THR A 6 -28.51 31.67 -18.10
C THR A 6 -28.48 30.61 -19.21
N GLY A 7 -28.12 30.98 -20.44
CA GLY A 7 -28.00 30.03 -21.56
C GLY A 7 -26.62 29.35 -21.69
N VAL A 8 -25.54 30.09 -21.45
CA VAL A 8 -24.17 29.61 -21.73
C VAL A 8 -23.56 28.86 -20.55
N LEU A 9 -23.91 29.22 -19.31
CA LEU A 9 -23.32 28.60 -18.11
C LEU A 9 -23.61 27.08 -18.01
N PRO A 10 -24.85 26.58 -18.23
CA PRO A 10 -25.12 25.15 -18.20
C PRO A 10 -24.29 24.39 -19.26
N TRP A 11 -24.16 24.96 -20.46
CA TRP A 11 -23.36 24.39 -21.54
C TRP A 11 -21.88 24.34 -21.17
N LEU A 12 -21.33 25.41 -20.60
CA LEU A 12 -19.93 25.45 -20.12
C LEU A 12 -19.67 24.44 -19.01
N LEU A 13 -20.59 24.28 -18.07
CA LEU A 13 -20.46 23.30 -16.98
C LEU A 13 -20.50 21.87 -17.52
N TRP A 14 -21.40 21.59 -18.47
CA TRP A 14 -21.49 20.30 -19.15
C TRP A 14 -20.21 19.97 -19.92
N VAL A 15 -19.69 20.91 -20.71
CA VAL A 15 -18.37 20.77 -21.37
C VAL A 15 -17.26 20.59 -20.32
N GLY A 16 -17.35 21.28 -19.19
CA GLY A 16 -16.46 21.12 -18.05
C GLY A 16 -16.47 19.70 -17.48
N ARG A 17 -17.62 19.03 -17.40
CA ARG A 17 -17.72 17.62 -16.95
C ARG A 17 -17.16 16.62 -17.96
N ILE A 18 -17.31 16.89 -19.25
CA ILE A 18 -16.64 16.12 -20.31
C ILE A 18 -15.12 16.26 -20.16
N ALA A 19 -14.63 17.49 -20.00
CA ALA A 19 -13.20 17.76 -19.79
C ALA A 19 -12.69 17.11 -18.50
N LEU A 20 -13.45 17.18 -17.41
CA LEU A 20 -13.14 16.54 -16.14
C LEU A 20 -12.95 15.03 -16.30
N SER A 21 -13.88 14.36 -16.98
CA SER A 21 -13.81 12.92 -17.24
C SER A 21 -12.62 12.57 -18.14
N ALA A 22 -12.36 13.36 -19.19
CA ALA A 22 -11.19 13.17 -20.06
C ALA A 22 -9.87 13.33 -19.30
N VAL A 23 -9.76 14.35 -18.44
CA VAL A 23 -8.58 14.58 -17.59
C VAL A 23 -8.39 13.43 -16.60
N ALA A 24 -9.46 12.89 -16.00
CA ALA A 24 -9.39 11.72 -15.13
C ALA A 24 -8.83 10.49 -15.86
N VAL A 25 -9.33 10.21 -17.07
CA VAL A 25 -8.80 9.12 -17.92
C VAL A 25 -7.32 9.34 -18.26
N LEU A 26 -6.93 10.57 -18.61
CA LEU A 26 -5.52 10.90 -18.89
C LEU A 26 -4.63 10.72 -17.66
N LEU A 27 -5.10 11.08 -16.47
CA LEU A 27 -4.41 10.84 -15.20
C LEU A 27 -4.23 9.35 -14.95
N LEU A 28 -5.28 8.54 -15.13
CA LEU A 28 -5.20 7.08 -15.01
C LEU A 28 -4.18 6.48 -15.98
N ILE A 29 -4.18 6.92 -17.25
CA ILE A 29 -3.22 6.43 -18.25
C ILE A 29 -1.79 6.85 -17.89
N ARG A 30 -1.56 8.10 -17.47
CA ARG A 30 -0.21 8.59 -17.10
C ARG A 30 0.32 7.92 -15.83
N CYS A 31 -0.51 7.85 -14.78
CA CYS A 31 -0.17 7.14 -13.55
C CYS A 31 0.02 5.66 -13.83
N GLY A 32 -0.85 5.05 -14.62
CA GLY A 32 -0.76 3.65 -15.02
C GLY A 32 0.54 3.36 -15.75
N ARG A 33 0.88 4.11 -16.79
CA ARG A 33 2.17 3.96 -17.49
C ARG A 33 3.36 4.08 -16.55
N THR A 34 3.33 5.04 -15.62
CA THR A 34 4.42 5.26 -14.64
C THR A 34 4.52 4.13 -13.61
N LEU A 35 3.38 3.64 -13.11
CA LEU A 35 3.33 2.56 -12.12
C LEU A 35 3.64 1.19 -12.72
N LEU A 36 3.29 1.01 -14.00
CA LEU A 36 3.43 -0.24 -14.73
C LEU A 36 4.74 -0.32 -15.52
N SER A 37 5.45 0.79 -15.73
CA SER A 37 6.77 0.79 -16.34
C SER A 37 7.76 0.07 -15.43
N GLY A 38 8.13 -1.15 -15.82
CA GLY A 38 9.05 -1.98 -15.04
C GLY A 38 10.47 -1.43 -15.09
N GLY A 39 11.00 -1.01 -13.94
CA GLY A 39 12.45 -0.95 -13.75
C GLY A 39 13.04 -2.34 -13.90
N LYS A 40 14.24 -2.45 -14.47
CA LYS A 40 15.00 -3.71 -14.49
C LYS A 40 15.24 -4.14 -13.03
N GLN A 41 15.01 -5.42 -12.75
CA GLN A 41 15.20 -6.01 -11.43
C GLN A 41 16.70 -5.90 -11.07
N GLU A 42 17.02 -5.18 -9.99
CA GLU A 42 18.41 -4.96 -9.59
C GLU A 42 18.95 -6.23 -8.94
N SER A 43 20.10 -6.72 -9.44
CA SER A 43 20.84 -7.82 -8.82
C SER A 43 21.76 -7.23 -7.76
N TRP A 44 21.68 -7.72 -6.51
CA TRP A 44 22.53 -7.27 -5.39
C TRP A 44 23.82 -8.07 -5.23
N GLY A 45 23.96 -9.13 -6.02
CA GLY A 45 25.10 -10.02 -6.07
C GLY A 45 24.76 -11.24 -6.92
N PHE A 46 25.66 -12.21 -6.96
CA PHE A 46 25.37 -13.51 -7.54
C PHE A 46 26.08 -14.61 -6.76
N LEU A 47 25.46 -15.79 -6.76
CA LEU A 47 26.10 -17.03 -6.38
C LEU A 47 26.65 -17.69 -7.63
N SER A 48 27.90 -18.14 -7.60
CA SER A 48 28.50 -18.90 -8.69
C SER A 48 28.71 -20.34 -8.26
N LEU A 49 28.20 -21.28 -9.06
CA LEU A 49 28.61 -22.68 -8.96
C LEU A 49 30.02 -22.85 -9.53
N SER A 50 30.70 -23.93 -9.13
CA SER A 50 31.99 -24.36 -9.69
C SER A 50 31.95 -24.62 -11.20
N ASN A 51 30.77 -24.98 -11.75
CA ASN A 51 30.55 -25.17 -13.18
C ASN A 51 30.34 -23.86 -13.98
N GLY A 52 30.46 -22.69 -13.34
CA GLY A 52 30.31 -21.38 -13.96
C GLY A 52 28.87 -20.86 -14.05
N ALA A 53 27.86 -21.64 -13.63
CA ALA A 53 26.48 -21.16 -13.57
C ALA A 53 26.32 -20.09 -12.48
N ARG A 54 25.69 -18.97 -12.82
CA ARG A 54 25.49 -17.82 -11.92
C ARG A 54 24.01 -17.65 -11.57
N TYR A 55 23.72 -17.51 -10.28
CA TYR A 55 22.40 -17.20 -9.76
C TYR A 55 22.39 -15.78 -9.19
N PRO A 56 21.75 -14.83 -9.86
CA PRO A 56 21.62 -13.47 -9.36
C PRO A 56 20.76 -13.41 -8.09
N LEU A 57 21.13 -12.52 -7.17
CA LEU A 57 20.44 -12.28 -5.92
C LEU A 57 19.54 -11.05 -6.05
N TYR A 58 18.22 -11.25 -6.09
CA TYR A 58 17.24 -10.17 -6.30
C TYR A 58 16.52 -9.72 -5.02
N HIS A 59 16.59 -10.52 -3.96
CA HIS A 59 15.82 -10.34 -2.72
C HIS A 59 16.74 -10.19 -1.51
N TRP A 60 16.24 -9.57 -0.43
CA TRP A 60 16.99 -9.41 0.81
C TRP A 60 17.13 -10.77 1.47
N GLU A 61 16.17 -11.64 1.27
CA GLU A 61 16.19 -13.03 1.71
C GLU A 61 16.11 -13.90 0.45
N ASN A 62 17.12 -14.72 0.20
CA ASN A 62 17.13 -15.68 -0.91
C ASN A 62 17.21 -17.09 -0.34
N MET A 63 16.17 -17.89 -0.56
CA MET A 63 16.13 -19.29 -0.15
C MET A 63 16.90 -20.14 -1.14
N ILE A 64 17.75 -21.01 -0.61
CA ILE A 64 18.52 -21.98 -1.36
C ILE A 64 17.96 -23.37 -1.08
N GLY A 65 17.67 -24.13 -2.13
CA GLY A 65 17.19 -25.50 -1.97
C GLY A 65 16.78 -26.17 -3.27
N ARG A 66 16.34 -27.42 -3.16
CA ARG A 66 15.93 -28.26 -4.30
C ARG A 66 14.52 -27.97 -4.80
N ALA A 67 13.64 -27.43 -3.95
CA ALA A 67 12.24 -27.21 -4.29
C ALA A 67 12.08 -26.15 -5.39
N ARG A 68 10.99 -26.24 -6.17
CA ARG A 68 10.67 -25.24 -7.21
C ARG A 68 10.43 -23.84 -6.65
N GLN A 69 10.06 -23.74 -5.38
CA GLN A 69 9.78 -22.49 -4.67
C GLN A 69 11.02 -21.85 -4.03
N ALA A 70 12.21 -22.47 -4.14
CA ALA A 70 13.45 -21.85 -3.68
C ALA A 70 13.89 -20.77 -4.68
N ASP A 71 14.30 -19.60 -4.16
CA ASP A 71 14.79 -18.49 -4.99
C ASP A 71 16.02 -18.91 -5.80
N ILE A 72 16.89 -19.72 -5.20
CA ILE A 72 18.06 -20.32 -5.82
C ILE A 72 17.85 -21.83 -5.82
N ARG A 73 17.41 -22.34 -6.97
CA ARG A 73 17.09 -23.75 -7.12
C ARG A 73 18.32 -24.57 -7.47
N ILE A 74 18.68 -25.46 -6.56
CA ILE A 74 19.81 -26.38 -6.69
C ILE A 74 19.25 -27.79 -6.75
N ASN A 75 19.07 -28.29 -7.97
CA ASN A 75 18.32 -29.53 -8.22
C ASN A 75 19.16 -30.81 -8.02
N PHE A 76 19.91 -30.90 -6.91
CA PHE A 76 20.68 -32.09 -6.56
C PHE A 76 19.96 -32.89 -5.45
N PRO A 77 19.85 -34.23 -5.54
CA PRO A 77 19.17 -35.05 -4.53
C PRO A 77 19.72 -34.89 -3.10
N SER A 78 21.01 -34.60 -2.96
CA SER A 78 21.68 -34.32 -1.68
C SER A 78 21.26 -33.00 -1.02
N VAL A 79 20.62 -32.10 -1.78
CA VAL A 79 20.17 -30.80 -1.29
C VAL A 79 18.71 -30.90 -0.82
N SER A 80 18.49 -30.50 0.44
CA SER A 80 17.16 -30.38 1.04
C SER A 80 16.22 -29.49 0.21
N ARG A 81 14.90 -29.71 0.31
CA ARG A 81 13.88 -28.88 -0.36
C ARG A 81 14.03 -27.39 -0.02
N SER A 82 14.35 -27.09 1.23
CA SER A 82 14.78 -25.79 1.74
C SER A 82 16.02 -26.03 2.61
N HIS A 83 17.20 -25.59 2.15
CA HIS A 83 18.48 -25.95 2.73
C HIS A 83 19.05 -24.84 3.62
N ALA A 84 19.20 -23.63 3.05
CA ALA A 84 19.71 -22.46 3.74
C ALA A 84 19.02 -21.20 3.20
N ALA A 85 19.11 -20.10 3.93
CA ALA A 85 18.66 -18.78 3.49
C ALA A 85 19.82 -17.78 3.54
N LEU A 86 19.96 -16.97 2.50
CA LEU A 86 20.95 -15.93 2.38
C LEU A 86 20.26 -14.58 2.58
N CYS A 87 20.54 -13.92 3.69
CA CYS A 87 19.82 -12.73 4.13
C CYS A 87 20.75 -11.51 4.17
N ARG A 88 20.36 -10.41 3.55
CA ARG A 88 21.04 -9.11 3.60
C ARG A 88 20.35 -8.22 4.62
N ASP A 89 21.10 -7.65 5.54
CA ASP A 89 20.56 -6.66 6.47
C ASP A 89 20.47 -5.24 5.87
N SER A 90 19.92 -4.30 6.64
CA SER A 90 19.81 -2.89 6.25
C SER A 90 21.16 -2.18 6.13
N GLU A 91 22.21 -2.71 6.75
CA GLU A 91 23.59 -2.19 6.67
C GLU A 91 24.33 -2.73 5.45
N GLY A 92 23.73 -3.69 4.74
CA GLY A 92 24.24 -4.29 3.52
C GLY A 92 25.09 -5.54 3.74
N ILE A 93 25.20 -6.02 4.98
CA ILE A 93 25.94 -7.22 5.36
C ILE A 93 25.07 -8.43 5.02
N TRP A 94 25.65 -9.38 4.30
CA TRP A 94 25.02 -10.65 4.00
C TRP A 94 25.33 -11.66 5.10
N ARG A 95 24.32 -12.42 5.54
CA ARG A 95 24.44 -13.51 6.49
C ARG A 95 23.78 -14.76 5.92
N ILE A 96 24.38 -15.92 6.18
CA ILE A 96 23.75 -17.20 5.89
C ILE A 96 23.04 -17.75 7.12
N TYR A 97 21.81 -18.20 6.94
CA TYR A 97 20.96 -18.80 7.95
C TYR A 97 20.75 -20.29 7.59
N PRO A 98 21.34 -21.22 8.35
CA PRO A 98 21.11 -22.65 8.15
C PRO A 98 19.67 -23.00 8.58
N ILE A 99 18.87 -23.57 7.68
CA ILE A 99 17.49 -23.99 8.01
C ILE A 99 17.51 -25.38 8.66
N ARG A 100 18.47 -26.22 8.26
CA ARG A 100 18.71 -27.53 8.86
C ARG A 100 20.08 -27.54 9.52
N THR A 101 20.14 -27.96 10.78
CA THR A 101 21.39 -28.17 11.53
C THR A 101 22.28 -29.21 10.83
N GLY A 102 23.58 -28.92 10.73
CA GLY A 102 24.60 -29.84 10.23
C GLY A 102 24.72 -30.01 8.70
N GLY A 103 23.89 -29.33 7.89
CA GLY A 103 23.88 -29.51 6.43
C GLY A 103 24.63 -28.45 5.60
N THR A 104 24.88 -27.28 6.19
CA THR A 104 25.46 -26.11 5.51
C THR A 104 26.87 -25.83 6.03
N LEU A 105 27.85 -25.81 5.12
CA LEU A 105 29.24 -25.50 5.43
C LEU A 105 29.60 -24.12 4.85
N LEU A 106 30.32 -23.30 5.60
CA LEU A 106 30.94 -22.06 5.16
C LEU A 106 32.46 -22.23 5.25
N ASN A 107 33.15 -22.14 4.12
CA ASN A 107 34.59 -22.35 4.00
C ASN A 107 35.06 -23.65 4.69
N GLY A 108 34.26 -24.72 4.59
CA GLY A 108 34.52 -26.03 5.21
C GLY A 108 34.09 -26.16 6.67
N THR A 109 33.62 -25.10 7.34
CA THR A 109 33.15 -25.14 8.72
C THR A 109 31.63 -25.25 8.80
N VAL A 110 31.10 -26.11 9.68
CA VAL A 110 29.65 -26.26 9.84
C VAL A 110 29.06 -25.00 10.47
N VAL A 111 28.05 -24.45 9.82
CA VAL A 111 27.34 -23.26 10.31
C VAL A 111 26.03 -23.69 10.96
N GLU A 112 25.92 -23.44 12.27
CA GLU A 112 24.68 -23.70 13.04
C GLU A 112 23.94 -22.43 13.44
N ARG A 113 24.64 -21.28 13.41
CA ARG A 113 24.09 -19.97 13.75
C ARG A 113 24.19 -19.03 12.55
N PRO A 114 23.42 -17.93 12.51
CA PRO A 114 23.54 -16.97 11.43
C PRO A 114 24.94 -16.35 11.39
N THR A 115 25.67 -16.57 10.29
CA THR A 115 27.07 -16.14 10.13
C THR A 115 27.20 -15.17 8.97
N ALA A 116 28.02 -14.12 9.13
CA ALA A 116 28.28 -13.14 8.08
C ALA A 116 29.10 -13.72 6.92
N LEU A 117 28.80 -13.25 5.71
CA LEU A 117 29.44 -13.67 4.47
C LEU A 117 30.34 -12.56 3.93
N ASN A 118 31.53 -12.96 3.51
CA ASN A 118 32.51 -12.13 2.82
C ASN A 118 32.51 -12.43 1.31
N PRO A 119 32.90 -11.47 0.47
CA PRO A 119 33.11 -11.71 -0.96
C PRO A 119 34.08 -12.87 -1.20
N GLY A 120 33.67 -13.85 -1.98
CA GLY A 120 34.45 -15.03 -2.32
C GLY A 120 34.23 -16.25 -1.40
N ASP A 121 33.44 -16.11 -0.33
CA ASP A 121 33.17 -17.24 0.59
C ASP A 121 32.52 -18.43 -0.14
N ALA A 122 33.00 -19.63 0.21
CA ALA A 122 32.52 -20.91 -0.31
C ALA A 122 31.44 -21.49 0.61
N LEU A 123 30.26 -21.67 0.05
CA LEU A 123 29.09 -22.27 0.68
C LEU A 123 28.90 -23.68 0.14
N SER A 124 29.06 -24.70 0.98
CA SER A 124 28.80 -26.08 0.61
C SER A 124 27.47 -26.57 1.19
N MET A 125 26.60 -27.11 0.34
CA MET A 125 25.29 -27.65 0.71
C MET A 125 25.11 -29.01 0.07
N GLY A 126 25.12 -30.08 0.87
CA GLY A 126 25.00 -31.44 0.36
C GLY A 126 26.08 -31.83 -0.66
N GLY A 127 27.31 -31.34 -0.47
CA GLY A 127 28.46 -31.59 -1.34
C GLY A 127 28.54 -30.74 -2.61
N VAL A 128 27.68 -29.72 -2.74
CA VAL A 128 27.71 -28.76 -3.85
C VAL A 128 28.28 -27.44 -3.34
N ASP A 129 29.43 -27.05 -3.89
CA ASP A 129 30.12 -25.81 -3.54
C ASP A 129 29.64 -24.63 -4.40
N ILE A 130 29.40 -23.52 -3.73
CA ILE A 130 28.86 -22.29 -4.31
C ILE A 130 29.61 -21.11 -3.73
N TYR A 131 30.06 -20.20 -4.59
CA TYR A 131 30.83 -19.04 -4.17
C TYR A 131 29.97 -17.79 -4.17
N PHE A 132 30.04 -17.02 -3.09
CA PHE A 132 29.26 -15.80 -2.91
C PHE A 132 30.03 -14.56 -3.41
N PHE A 133 29.44 -13.82 -4.35
CA PHE A 133 29.99 -12.56 -4.83
C PHE A 133 28.96 -11.42 -4.69
N PRO A 134 29.13 -10.48 -3.74
CA PRO A 134 28.28 -9.29 -3.69
C PRO A 134 28.61 -8.38 -4.87
N ASP A 135 27.60 -7.74 -5.45
CA ASP A 135 27.84 -6.77 -6.51
C ASP A 135 28.45 -5.50 -5.92
N GLN A 136 29.75 -5.27 -6.17
CA GLN A 136 30.47 -4.08 -5.72
C GLN A 136 30.12 -2.81 -6.51
N LYS A 137 29.38 -2.91 -7.63
CA LYS A 137 28.89 -1.74 -8.38
C LYS A 137 27.66 -1.11 -7.72
N GLN A 138 27.70 -0.92 -6.41
CA GLN A 138 26.75 -0.07 -5.70
C GLN A 138 27.20 1.38 -5.75
N ALA A 139 26.83 2.11 -6.81
CA ALA A 139 26.51 3.53 -6.70
C ALA A 139 25.89 4.01 -8.02
N ARG A 140 24.77 4.73 -7.91
CA ARG A 140 24.22 5.64 -8.93
C ARG A 140 23.42 5.00 -10.05
N ARG A 141 22.18 4.61 -9.75
CA ARG A 141 21.06 5.23 -10.48
C ARG A 141 20.00 5.63 -9.48
N PRO A 142 19.74 6.93 -9.26
CA PRO A 142 18.52 7.31 -8.60
C PRO A 142 17.37 6.72 -9.42
N VAL A 143 16.54 5.89 -8.80
CA VAL A 143 15.24 5.53 -9.37
C VAL A 143 14.47 6.84 -9.46
N ARG A 144 14.58 7.52 -10.60
CA ARG A 144 13.77 8.69 -10.94
C ARG A 144 12.38 8.18 -11.27
N THR A 145 11.59 7.90 -10.25
CA THR A 145 10.13 7.77 -10.37
C THR A 145 9.43 8.99 -9.77
N ALA A 146 10.09 10.15 -9.86
CA ALA A 146 9.39 11.42 -9.77
C ALA A 146 8.41 11.47 -10.96
N ALA A 147 7.09 11.39 -10.68
CA ALA A 147 6.09 11.79 -11.66
C ALA A 147 6.51 13.14 -12.23
N SER A 148 6.38 13.24 -13.55
CA SER A 148 6.66 14.48 -14.25
C SER A 148 5.86 15.61 -13.59
N PRO A 149 6.44 16.82 -13.44
CA PRO A 149 5.69 17.99 -12.99
C PRO A 149 4.37 18.17 -13.77
N GLY A 150 4.33 17.74 -15.03
CA GLY A 150 3.12 17.75 -15.86
C GLY A 150 1.99 16.81 -15.40
N THR A 151 2.24 15.81 -14.57
CA THR A 151 1.18 14.98 -13.98
C THR A 151 0.51 15.68 -12.79
N LEU A 152 1.28 16.42 -11.99
CA LEU A 152 0.73 17.25 -10.90
C LEU A 152 -0.08 18.42 -11.44
N TRP A 153 0.40 19.10 -12.49
CA TRP A 153 -0.38 20.13 -13.17
C TRP A 153 -1.70 19.59 -13.72
N LEU A 154 -1.72 18.36 -14.26
CA LEU A 154 -2.94 17.72 -14.73
C LEU A 154 -3.91 17.40 -13.58
N LEU A 155 -3.39 17.00 -12.41
CA LEU A 155 -4.19 16.83 -11.20
C LEU A 155 -4.75 18.17 -10.70
N THR A 156 -3.95 19.23 -10.72
CA THR A 156 -4.43 20.58 -10.37
C THR A 156 -5.51 21.05 -11.35
N LEU A 157 -5.35 20.79 -12.66
CA LEU A 157 -6.40 21.06 -13.65
C LEU A 157 -7.69 20.29 -13.31
N PHE A 158 -7.58 19.01 -12.95
CA PHE A 158 -8.74 18.21 -12.50
C PHE A 158 -9.41 18.84 -11.26
N GLN A 159 -8.63 19.22 -10.26
CA GLN A 159 -9.13 19.86 -9.03
C GLN A 159 -9.83 21.19 -9.30
N VAL A 160 -9.28 22.01 -10.19
CA VAL A 160 -9.90 23.27 -10.61
C VAL A 160 -11.19 23.02 -11.37
N LEU A 161 -11.20 22.11 -12.36
CA LEU A 161 -12.41 21.74 -13.11
C LEU A 161 -13.51 21.21 -12.19
N MET A 162 -13.13 20.43 -11.16
CA MET A 162 -14.06 19.90 -10.15
C MET A 162 -14.64 21.03 -9.30
N PHE A 163 -13.81 21.96 -8.82
CA PHE A 163 -14.25 23.14 -8.08
C PHE A 163 -15.20 24.04 -8.90
N LEU A 164 -14.93 24.22 -10.21
CA LEU A 164 -15.77 25.03 -11.09
C LEU A 164 -17.22 24.53 -11.18
N GLN A 165 -17.46 23.22 -10.97
CA GLN A 165 -18.82 22.65 -10.97
C GLN A 165 -19.69 23.16 -9.81
N PHE A 166 -19.08 23.63 -8.72
CA PHE A 166 -19.80 24.12 -7.54
C PHE A 166 -20.07 25.63 -7.58
N LEU A 167 -19.40 26.40 -8.44
CA LEU A 167 -19.56 27.86 -8.52
C LEU A 167 -21.03 28.33 -8.65
N PRO A 168 -21.90 27.70 -9.46
CA PRO A 168 -23.29 28.16 -9.61
C PRO A 168 -24.13 28.00 -8.33
N GLY A 169 -23.79 27.04 -7.48
CA GLY A 169 -24.51 26.72 -6.24
C GLY A 169 -23.92 27.33 -4.97
N LEU A 170 -22.87 28.16 -5.10
CA LEU A 170 -22.23 28.75 -3.92
C LEU A 170 -23.14 29.78 -3.25
N THR A 171 -23.68 29.40 -2.09
CA THR A 171 -24.32 30.32 -1.15
C THR A 171 -23.27 31.03 -0.30
N ALA A 172 -23.65 32.12 0.38
CA ALA A 172 -22.75 32.85 1.28
C ALA A 172 -22.13 31.95 2.36
N GLU A 173 -22.90 30.98 2.87
CA GLU A 173 -22.45 30.03 3.90
C GLU A 173 -21.52 28.94 3.32
N ALA A 174 -21.80 28.45 2.11
CA ALA A 174 -21.01 27.39 1.47
C ALA A 174 -19.72 27.88 0.79
N THR A 175 -19.61 29.17 0.46
CA THR A 175 -18.47 29.73 -0.28
C THR A 175 -17.14 29.51 0.43
N LEU A 176 -17.05 29.83 1.72
CA LEU A 176 -15.80 29.69 2.48
C LEU A 176 -15.36 28.23 2.63
N PRO A 177 -16.22 27.29 3.07
CA PRO A 177 -15.84 25.88 3.17
C PRO A 177 -15.38 25.27 1.84
N VAL A 178 -16.07 25.56 0.73
CA VAL A 178 -15.73 25.01 -0.59
C VAL A 178 -14.39 25.57 -1.09
N CYS A 179 -14.19 26.89 -0.99
CA CYS A 179 -12.92 27.53 -1.39
C CYS A 179 -11.73 27.03 -0.54
N ILE A 180 -11.89 26.95 0.79
CA ILE A 180 -10.83 26.47 1.68
C ILE A 180 -10.58 24.97 1.47
N GLY A 181 -11.62 24.16 1.26
CA GLY A 181 -11.52 22.74 1.00
C GLY A 181 -10.71 22.46 -0.26
N PHE A 182 -11.16 22.96 -1.42
CA PHE A 182 -10.47 22.72 -2.70
C PHE A 182 -9.11 23.44 -2.77
N GLY A 183 -9.03 24.71 -2.34
CA GLY A 183 -7.77 25.45 -2.32
C GLY A 183 -6.73 24.82 -1.38
N GLY A 184 -7.17 24.38 -0.20
CA GLY A 184 -6.35 23.63 0.75
C GLY A 184 -5.87 22.30 0.19
N LEU A 185 -6.72 21.56 -0.53
CA LEU A 185 -6.33 20.29 -1.17
C LEU A 185 -5.30 20.49 -2.29
N VAL A 186 -5.46 21.52 -3.12
CA VAL A 186 -4.48 21.88 -4.16
C VAL A 186 -3.13 22.21 -3.50
N LEU A 187 -3.13 23.12 -2.53
CA LEU A 187 -1.91 23.51 -1.81
C LEU A 187 -1.25 22.30 -1.15
N LEU A 188 -2.04 21.46 -0.48
CA LEU A 188 -1.56 20.25 0.19
C LEU A 188 -0.95 19.26 -0.82
N SER A 189 -1.56 19.10 -2.00
CA SER A 189 -1.03 18.24 -3.08
C SER A 189 0.37 18.68 -3.50
N TRP A 190 0.57 19.98 -3.72
CA TRP A 190 1.87 20.55 -4.10
C TRP A 190 2.90 20.46 -2.97
N VAL A 191 2.52 20.87 -1.76
CA VAL A 191 3.38 20.80 -0.56
C VAL A 191 3.82 19.36 -0.34
N PHE A 192 2.90 18.41 -0.29
CA PHE A 192 3.19 17.00 -0.08
C PHE A 192 4.13 16.42 -1.14
N CYS A 193 3.86 16.66 -2.42
CA CYS A 193 4.72 16.18 -3.51
C CYS A 193 6.07 16.89 -3.59
N SER A 194 6.20 18.10 -3.03
CA SER A 194 7.47 18.84 -2.93
C SER A 194 8.35 18.35 -1.78
N LEU A 195 7.74 18.05 -0.62
CA LEU A 195 8.42 17.47 0.54
C LEU A 195 8.96 16.08 0.20
N ARG A 196 8.22 15.31 -0.62
CA ARG A 196 8.61 13.96 -0.99
C ARG A 196 9.52 13.92 -2.21
N ARG A 197 10.80 13.68 -1.96
CA ARG A 197 11.85 13.58 -2.99
C ARG A 197 12.04 12.16 -3.55
N THR A 198 11.42 11.15 -2.95
CA THR A 198 11.64 9.72 -3.24
C THR A 198 10.31 8.96 -3.32
N GLY A 199 10.27 7.84 -4.07
CA GLY A 199 9.08 7.00 -4.23
C GLY A 199 8.32 7.23 -5.55
N SER A 200 7.29 6.40 -5.80
CA SER A 200 6.49 6.47 -7.02
C SER A 200 5.36 7.47 -6.83
N ARG A 201 5.52 8.68 -7.37
CA ARG A 201 4.50 9.73 -7.27
C ARG A 201 3.15 9.34 -7.92
N GLY A 202 3.13 8.31 -8.78
CA GLY A 202 1.89 7.83 -9.40
C GLY A 202 0.85 7.34 -8.39
N LEU A 203 1.27 6.72 -7.28
CA LEU A 203 0.35 6.24 -6.24
C LEU A 203 -0.35 7.40 -5.53
N GLU A 204 0.43 8.42 -5.19
CA GLU A 204 -0.03 9.61 -4.48
C GLU A 204 -0.99 10.43 -5.35
N VAL A 205 -0.67 10.57 -6.64
CA VAL A 205 -1.57 11.25 -7.58
C VAL A 205 -2.90 10.51 -7.73
N LEU A 206 -2.91 9.17 -7.76
CA LEU A 206 -4.17 8.41 -7.77
C LEU A 206 -4.95 8.57 -6.47
N ALA A 207 -4.28 8.55 -5.32
CA ALA A 207 -4.92 8.78 -4.03
C ALA A 207 -5.50 10.21 -3.94
N LEU A 208 -4.78 11.22 -4.44
CA LEU A 208 -5.23 12.61 -4.50
C LEU A 208 -6.38 12.81 -5.49
N LEU A 209 -6.37 12.12 -6.63
CA LEU A 209 -7.48 12.10 -7.58
C LEU A 209 -8.75 11.60 -6.88
N LEU A 210 -8.68 10.44 -6.21
CA LEU A 210 -9.82 9.89 -5.46
C LEU A 210 -10.25 10.80 -4.31
N THR A 211 -9.29 11.38 -3.58
CA THR A 211 -9.56 12.34 -2.50
C THR A 211 -10.28 13.59 -3.03
N THR A 212 -9.96 14.04 -4.24
CA THR A 212 -10.62 15.19 -4.88
C THR A 212 -12.08 14.86 -5.21
N VAL A 213 -12.36 13.64 -5.71
CA VAL A 213 -13.74 13.17 -5.90
C VAL A 213 -14.47 13.11 -4.54
N GLY A 214 -13.82 12.63 -3.48
CA GLY A 214 -14.43 12.63 -2.15
C GLY A 214 -14.68 14.02 -1.55
N PHE A 215 -13.88 15.02 -1.91
CA PHE A 215 -14.15 16.42 -1.58
C PHE A 215 -15.37 16.94 -2.33
N ALA A 216 -15.54 16.56 -3.60
CA ALA A 216 -16.72 16.92 -4.36
C ALA A 216 -18.00 16.34 -3.73
N VAL A 217 -17.99 15.05 -3.36
CA VAL A 217 -19.10 14.41 -2.62
C VAL A 217 -19.38 15.13 -1.30
N THR A 218 -18.33 15.46 -0.54
CA THR A 218 -18.49 16.16 0.74
C THR A 218 -19.08 17.56 0.53
N ALA A 219 -18.61 18.29 -0.49
CA ALA A 219 -19.11 19.62 -0.84
C ALA A 219 -20.58 19.61 -1.25
N ALA A 220 -21.00 18.59 -2.01
CA ALA A 220 -22.38 18.43 -2.46
C ALA A 220 -23.35 18.05 -1.33
N TYR A 221 -22.88 17.24 -0.36
CA TYR A 221 -23.69 16.76 0.75
C TYR A 221 -23.75 17.76 1.92
N ASP A 222 -22.59 18.18 2.43
CA ASP A 222 -22.47 19.15 3.52
C ASP A 222 -21.14 19.91 3.40
N SER A 223 -21.23 21.15 2.88
CA SER A 223 -20.07 22.00 2.62
C SER A 223 -19.25 22.28 3.88
N HIS A 224 -19.86 22.41 5.07
CA HIS A 224 -19.14 22.65 6.33
C HIS A 224 -18.27 21.47 6.75
N SER A 225 -18.64 20.25 6.38
CA SER A 225 -17.85 19.06 6.65
C SER A 225 -16.55 18.99 5.85
N LEU A 226 -16.35 19.85 4.85
CA LEU A 226 -15.06 19.97 4.15
C LEU A 226 -13.90 20.33 5.08
N TYR A 227 -14.13 21.10 6.14
CA TYR A 227 -13.08 21.40 7.11
C TYR A 227 -12.61 20.13 7.83
N LYS A 228 -13.56 19.28 8.25
CA LYS A 228 -13.26 18.01 8.90
C LYS A 228 -12.58 17.05 7.93
N GLN A 229 -13.04 17.01 6.69
CA GLN A 229 -12.46 16.17 5.64
C GLN A 229 -11.03 16.61 5.29
N LEU A 230 -10.76 17.92 5.19
CA LEU A 230 -9.42 18.47 4.98
C LEU A 230 -8.48 18.15 6.14
N ALA A 231 -8.95 18.32 7.39
CA ALA A 231 -8.17 17.91 8.56
C ALA A 231 -7.87 16.41 8.55
N ALA A 232 -8.82 15.57 8.16
CA ALA A 232 -8.63 14.13 8.05
C ALA A 232 -7.61 13.74 6.95
N VAL A 233 -7.60 14.45 5.81
CA VAL A 233 -6.57 14.24 4.76
C VAL A 233 -5.19 14.64 5.28
N VAL A 234 -5.06 15.80 5.94
CA VAL A 234 -3.78 16.27 6.49
C VAL A 234 -3.23 15.27 7.51
N LEU A 235 -4.07 14.82 8.44
CA LEU A 235 -3.70 13.80 9.42
C LEU A 235 -3.39 12.45 8.74
N GLY A 236 -4.14 12.07 7.71
CA GLY A 236 -3.93 10.85 6.93
C GLY A 236 -2.59 10.85 6.20
N MET A 237 -2.24 11.94 5.54
CA MET A 237 -0.92 12.14 4.94
C MET A 237 0.19 12.13 6.00
N GLY A 238 -0.06 12.66 7.20
CA GLY A 238 0.84 12.54 8.34
C GLY A 238 1.10 11.07 8.73
N ILE A 239 0.04 10.27 8.85
CA ILE A 239 0.12 8.82 9.11
C ILE A 239 0.88 8.11 7.98
N TYR A 240 0.60 8.45 6.72
CA TYR A 240 1.32 7.92 5.56
C TYR A 240 2.82 8.18 5.65
N LEU A 241 3.24 9.42 5.93
CA LEU A 241 4.66 9.78 6.04
C LEU A 241 5.35 9.10 7.22
N LEU A 242 4.65 8.97 8.35
CA LEU A 242 5.15 8.23 9.52
C LEU A 242 5.33 6.76 9.20
N MET A 243 4.33 6.14 8.58
CA MET A 243 4.36 4.73 8.18
C MET A 243 5.40 4.47 7.10
N ASP A 244 5.57 5.33 6.10
CA ASP A 244 6.62 5.21 5.08
C ASP A 244 8.01 5.17 5.74
N ARG A 245 8.28 6.02 6.74
CA ARG A 245 9.53 5.99 7.51
C ARG A 245 9.70 4.72 8.34
N VAL A 246 8.65 4.26 9.02
CA VAL A 246 8.70 3.02 9.80
C VAL A 246 8.95 1.83 8.88
N LEU A 247 8.25 1.74 7.76
CA LEU A 247 8.35 0.64 6.81
C LEU A 247 9.68 0.63 6.06
N GLN A 248 10.36 1.77 5.88
CA GLN A 248 11.73 1.80 5.35
C GLN A 248 12.73 1.07 6.25
N SER A 249 12.42 0.89 7.54
CA SER A 249 13.24 0.15 8.49
C SER A 249 12.52 -1.11 8.98
N LEU A 250 12.75 -2.23 8.29
CA LEU A 250 12.14 -3.53 8.64
C LEU A 250 12.30 -3.88 10.14
N PRO A 251 13.47 -3.69 10.80
CA PRO A 251 13.61 -3.98 12.23
C PRO A 251 12.66 -3.15 13.11
N LEU A 252 12.45 -1.87 12.78
CA LEU A 252 11.55 -0.99 13.51
C LEU A 252 10.10 -1.41 13.30
N ALA A 253 9.70 -1.72 12.06
CA ALA A 253 8.37 -2.22 11.74
C ALA A 253 8.04 -3.51 12.52
N LEU A 254 9.00 -4.45 12.59
CA LEU A 254 8.87 -5.68 13.36
C LEU A 254 8.85 -5.44 14.88
N LYS A 255 9.61 -4.47 15.40
CA LYS A 255 9.60 -4.11 16.82
C LYS A 255 8.27 -3.46 17.24
N LEU A 256 7.74 -2.57 16.41
CA LEU A 256 6.47 -1.87 16.67
C LEU A 256 5.23 -2.74 16.46
N ARG A 257 5.35 -3.92 15.83
CA ARG A 257 4.19 -4.79 15.56
C ARG A 257 3.41 -5.15 16.82
N TRP A 258 4.10 -5.53 17.89
CA TRP A 258 3.47 -6.03 19.12
C TRP A 258 2.72 -4.95 19.89
N PRO A 259 3.30 -3.76 20.17
CA PRO A 259 2.54 -2.69 20.81
C PRO A 259 1.37 -2.22 19.94
N LEU A 260 1.54 -2.17 18.61
CA LEU A 260 0.43 -1.80 17.73
C LEU A 260 -0.69 -2.84 17.71
N VAL A 261 -0.37 -4.13 17.70
CA VAL A 261 -1.38 -5.21 17.77
C VAL A 261 -2.12 -5.17 19.11
N ALA A 262 -1.41 -4.96 20.23
CA ALA A 262 -2.05 -4.81 21.53
C ALA A 262 -2.99 -3.60 21.55
N ALA A 263 -2.54 -2.45 21.04
CA ALA A 263 -3.36 -1.24 20.94
C ALA A 263 -4.57 -1.42 20.04
N ALA A 264 -4.42 -2.04 18.86
CA ALA A 264 -5.52 -2.34 17.94
C ALA A 264 -6.53 -3.32 18.54
N SER A 265 -6.04 -4.34 19.25
CA SER A 265 -6.90 -5.33 19.92
C SER A 265 -7.71 -4.68 21.03
N ALA A 266 -7.06 -3.84 21.86
CA ALA A 266 -7.71 -3.09 22.92
C ALA A 266 -8.72 -2.08 22.37
N LEU A 267 -8.38 -1.38 21.29
CA LEU A 267 -9.27 -0.43 20.64
C LEU A 267 -10.52 -1.11 20.07
N LEU A 268 -10.36 -2.29 19.44
CA LEU A 268 -11.49 -3.06 18.93
C LEU A 268 -12.35 -3.64 20.06
N ALA A 269 -11.74 -4.15 21.13
CA ALA A 269 -12.46 -4.60 22.33
C ALA A 269 -13.26 -3.46 22.96
N PHE A 270 -12.65 -2.28 23.09
CA PHE A 270 -13.29 -1.09 23.60
C PHE A 270 -14.53 -0.72 22.76
N ASN A 271 -14.44 -0.82 21.44
CA ASN A 271 -15.60 -0.62 20.57
C ASN A 271 -16.70 -1.67 20.77
N VAL A 272 -16.36 -2.95 20.98
CA VAL A 272 -17.37 -4.00 21.24
C VAL A 272 -18.18 -3.67 22.49
N LEU A 273 -17.52 -3.16 23.53
CA LEU A 273 -18.12 -2.89 24.83
C LEU A 273 -18.88 -1.55 24.87
N PHE A 274 -18.30 -0.50 24.29
CA PHE A 274 -18.78 0.89 24.45
C PHE A 274 -19.25 1.54 23.13
N GLY A 275 -19.23 0.81 22.02
CA GLY A 275 -19.66 1.32 20.71
C GLY A 275 -21.14 1.68 20.67
N GLN A 276 -21.45 2.77 19.99
CA GLN A 276 -22.82 3.25 19.75
C GLN A 276 -23.47 2.49 18.60
N ARG A 277 -24.77 2.16 18.73
CA ARG A 277 -25.55 1.56 17.65
C ARG A 277 -25.99 2.63 16.66
N ILE A 278 -25.52 2.54 15.42
CA ILE A 278 -25.97 3.37 14.31
C ILE A 278 -26.35 2.42 13.16
N PHE A 279 -27.55 2.59 12.58
CA PHE A 279 -28.08 1.74 11.50
C PHE A 279 -27.96 0.21 11.75
N GLY A 280 -28.16 -0.22 13.00
CA GLY A 280 -28.12 -1.63 13.41
C GLY A 280 -26.74 -2.17 13.81
N ALA A 281 -25.64 -1.45 13.56
CA ALA A 281 -24.26 -1.87 13.88
C ALA A 281 -23.67 -1.07 15.07
N LYS A 282 -22.92 -1.75 15.96
CA LYS A 282 -22.19 -1.13 17.10
C LYS A 282 -20.73 -0.82 16.73
N ASN A 283 -20.51 -0.02 15.70
CA ASN A 283 -19.17 0.17 15.12
C ASN A 283 -18.58 1.58 15.30
N TRP A 284 -19.32 2.53 15.86
CA TRP A 284 -18.87 3.92 16.07
C TRP A 284 -18.60 4.26 17.53
N ILE A 285 -17.54 5.03 17.78
CA ILE A 285 -17.23 5.61 19.08
C ILE A 285 -17.34 7.13 18.96
N ALA A 286 -18.10 7.74 19.87
CA ALA A 286 -18.19 9.18 20.03
C ALA A 286 -17.52 9.60 21.34
N ILE A 287 -16.48 10.43 21.26
CA ILE A 287 -15.82 11.08 22.40
C ILE A 287 -16.02 12.58 22.23
N GLY A 288 -17.06 13.12 22.88
CA GLY A 288 -17.47 14.52 22.71
C GLY A 288 -17.81 14.82 21.24
N PRO A 289 -17.20 15.84 20.60
CA PRO A 289 -17.48 16.21 19.21
C PRO A 289 -16.79 15.31 18.18
N ILE A 290 -15.92 14.38 18.61
CA ILE A 290 -15.15 13.52 17.71
C ILE A 290 -15.81 12.16 17.62
N THR A 291 -16.27 11.81 16.43
CA THR A 291 -16.73 10.47 16.07
C THR A 291 -15.70 9.79 15.19
N PHE A 292 -15.29 8.58 15.54
CA PHE A 292 -14.40 7.80 14.71
C PHE A 292 -14.80 6.32 14.70
N GLN A 293 -14.46 5.63 13.61
CA GLN A 293 -14.68 4.21 13.44
C GLN A 293 -13.36 3.46 13.71
N PRO A 294 -13.25 2.72 14.82
CA PRO A 294 -12.02 2.00 15.19
C PRO A 294 -11.53 1.01 14.14
N SER A 295 -12.44 0.28 13.50
CA SER A 295 -12.11 -0.78 12.54
C SER A 295 -11.30 -0.26 11.35
N GLU A 296 -11.51 0.99 10.97
CA GLU A 296 -10.75 1.67 9.91
C GLU A 296 -9.26 1.77 10.27
N LEU A 297 -8.93 2.17 11.51
CA LEU A 297 -7.53 2.26 11.96
C LEU A 297 -6.90 0.87 12.17
N VAL A 298 -7.70 -0.11 12.62
CA VAL A 298 -7.25 -1.48 12.82
C VAL A 298 -6.79 -2.12 11.50
N LYS A 299 -7.31 -1.72 10.33
CA LYS A 299 -6.84 -2.23 9.01
C LYS A 299 -5.34 -2.04 8.82
N ILE A 300 -4.78 -0.88 9.19
CA ILE A 300 -3.34 -0.59 9.05
C ILE A 300 -2.53 -1.61 9.87
N VAL A 301 -2.90 -1.78 11.15
CA VAL A 301 -2.22 -2.70 12.06
C VAL A 301 -2.42 -4.16 11.65
N PHE A 302 -3.59 -4.49 11.12
CA PHE A 302 -3.91 -5.83 10.64
C PHE A 302 -2.94 -6.30 9.56
N ILE A 303 -2.69 -5.44 8.57
CA ILE A 303 -1.72 -5.70 7.51
C ILE A 303 -0.30 -5.84 8.09
N LEU A 304 0.12 -4.93 8.99
CA LEU A 304 1.43 -5.00 9.64
C LEU A 304 1.62 -6.35 10.36
N ALA A 305 0.65 -6.72 11.18
CA ALA A 305 0.70 -7.91 12.00
C ALA A 305 0.77 -9.17 11.14
N GLY A 306 -0.08 -9.26 10.11
CA GLY A 306 -0.10 -10.40 9.20
C GLY A 306 1.17 -10.51 8.37
N ALA A 307 1.67 -9.41 7.81
CA ALA A 307 2.92 -9.41 7.05
C ALA A 307 4.15 -9.73 7.91
N ALA A 308 4.21 -9.22 9.14
CA ALA A 308 5.34 -9.37 10.07
C ALA A 308 5.55 -10.80 10.59
N THR A 309 4.66 -11.73 10.28
CA THR A 309 4.71 -13.11 10.77
C THR A 309 5.58 -14.03 9.92
N LEU A 310 6.07 -13.56 8.78
CA LEU A 310 6.91 -14.31 7.86
C LEU A 310 8.39 -14.36 8.27
N ASP A 311 8.65 -14.61 9.55
CA ASP A 311 9.98 -15.04 9.95
C ASP A 311 10.11 -16.52 9.55
N ARG A 312 10.71 -16.79 8.38
CA ARG A 312 10.75 -18.13 7.76
C ARG A 312 11.35 -19.19 8.70
N LEU A 313 12.18 -18.78 9.67
CA LEU A 313 12.79 -19.60 10.72
C LEU A 313 11.80 -20.07 11.81
N PHE A 314 10.65 -19.41 11.98
CA PHE A 314 9.63 -19.71 13.02
C PHE A 314 8.22 -19.93 12.42
N ALA A 315 8.18 -20.51 11.22
CA ALA A 315 7.00 -20.53 10.34
C ALA A 315 5.69 -21.08 10.96
N LYS A 316 5.74 -22.05 11.90
CA LYS A 316 4.50 -22.63 12.48
C LYS A 316 3.88 -21.76 13.58
N ARG A 317 4.68 -21.30 14.57
CA ARG A 317 4.16 -20.56 15.74
C ARG A 317 3.60 -19.18 15.34
N ASN A 318 4.26 -18.53 14.39
CA ASN A 318 3.82 -17.22 13.89
C ASN A 318 2.56 -17.31 13.01
N LEU A 319 2.19 -18.50 12.48
CA LEU A 319 0.98 -18.67 11.65
C LEU A 319 -0.26 -18.76 12.51
N ILE A 320 -0.17 -19.54 13.58
CA ILE A 320 -1.24 -19.66 14.59
C ILE A 320 -1.57 -18.26 15.14
N PHE A 321 -0.57 -17.43 15.43
CA PHE A 321 -0.80 -16.06 15.89
C PHE A 321 -1.59 -15.22 14.87
N THR A 322 -1.21 -15.24 13.59
CA THR A 322 -1.96 -14.52 12.54
C THR A 322 -3.40 -14.98 12.45
N ILE A 323 -3.62 -16.30 12.52
CA ILE A 323 -4.96 -16.90 12.47
C ILE A 323 -5.78 -16.45 13.68
N LEU A 324 -5.23 -16.54 14.89
CA LEU A 324 -5.92 -16.14 16.12
C LEU A 324 -6.24 -14.65 16.14
N PHE A 325 -5.29 -13.79 15.76
CA PHE A 325 -5.52 -12.36 15.68
C PHE A 325 -6.57 -12.01 14.61
N SER A 326 -6.56 -12.70 13.47
CA SER A 326 -7.58 -12.50 12.42
C SER A 326 -8.95 -12.99 12.84
N ALA A 327 -9.04 -14.15 13.47
CA ALA A 327 -10.28 -14.67 14.03
C ALA A 327 -10.84 -13.74 15.11
N TYR A 328 -9.97 -13.16 15.95
CA TYR A 328 -10.34 -12.14 16.92
C TYR A 328 -10.93 -10.89 16.25
N CYS A 329 -10.22 -10.30 15.27
CA CYS A 329 -10.70 -9.11 14.56
C CYS A 329 -12.05 -9.36 13.86
N VAL A 330 -12.15 -10.45 13.09
CA VAL A 330 -13.38 -10.82 12.37
C VAL A 330 -14.51 -11.14 13.34
N GLY A 331 -14.22 -11.85 14.45
CA GLY A 331 -15.19 -12.17 15.49
C GLY A 331 -15.75 -10.91 16.17
N CYS A 332 -14.89 -9.97 16.56
CA CYS A 332 -15.34 -8.68 17.12
C CYS A 332 -16.23 -7.90 16.14
N LEU A 333 -15.87 -7.84 14.86
CA LEU A 333 -16.67 -7.15 13.84
C LEU A 333 -18.03 -7.83 13.62
N ALA A 334 -18.07 -9.16 13.60
CA ALA A 334 -19.32 -9.92 13.51
C ALA A 334 -20.22 -9.69 14.74
N LEU A 335 -19.65 -9.59 15.95
CA LEU A 335 -20.38 -9.25 17.17
C LEU A 335 -20.99 -7.83 17.11
N MET A 336 -20.26 -6.88 16.50
CA MET A 336 -20.76 -5.52 16.23
C MET A 336 -21.83 -5.48 15.12
N SER A 337 -22.07 -6.59 14.42
CA SER A 337 -22.92 -6.69 13.22
C SER A 337 -22.38 -5.90 12.02
N ASP A 338 -21.06 -5.70 11.94
CA ASP A 338 -20.36 -5.06 10.81
C ASP A 338 -19.78 -6.13 9.86
N PHE A 339 -20.67 -6.77 9.11
CA PHE A 339 -20.32 -7.89 8.22
C PHE A 339 -19.53 -7.46 7.00
N GLY A 340 -19.76 -6.25 6.48
CA GLY A 340 -18.99 -5.72 5.35
C GLY A 340 -17.51 -5.57 5.71
N THR A 341 -17.22 -4.92 6.84
CA THR A 341 -15.83 -4.79 7.31
C THR A 341 -15.23 -6.14 7.70
N ALA A 342 -16.00 -7.02 8.33
CA ALA A 342 -15.55 -8.38 8.64
C ALA A 342 -15.09 -9.13 7.37
N LEU A 343 -15.84 -9.01 6.27
CA LEU A 343 -15.51 -9.66 5.00
C LEU A 343 -14.24 -9.05 4.36
N ILE A 344 -14.05 -7.73 4.47
CA ILE A 344 -12.81 -7.05 4.02
C ILE A 344 -11.59 -7.59 4.78
N PHE A 345 -11.69 -7.71 6.11
CA PHE A 345 -10.63 -8.31 6.94
C PHE A 345 -10.39 -9.78 6.60
N PHE A 346 -11.46 -10.52 6.33
CA PHE A 346 -11.36 -11.93 5.96
C PHE A 346 -10.65 -12.13 4.62
N VAL A 347 -10.97 -11.34 3.60
CA VAL A 347 -10.28 -11.39 2.28
C VAL A 347 -8.81 -11.01 2.42
N ALA A 348 -8.50 -10.01 3.24
CA ALA A 348 -7.11 -9.65 3.55
C ALA A 348 -6.36 -10.80 4.23
N PHE A 349 -6.99 -11.46 5.20
CA PHE A 349 -6.45 -12.66 5.85
C PHE A 349 -6.20 -13.78 4.84
N LEU A 350 -7.16 -14.09 3.95
CA LEU A 350 -6.99 -15.12 2.93
C LEU A 350 -5.82 -14.78 1.99
N CYS A 351 -5.67 -13.52 1.59
CA CYS A 351 -4.54 -13.07 0.79
C CYS A 351 -3.20 -13.31 1.51
N ILE A 352 -3.11 -12.94 2.79
CA ILE A 352 -1.91 -13.13 3.62
C ILE A 352 -1.61 -14.64 3.80
N ALA A 353 -2.64 -15.43 4.12
CA ALA A 353 -2.52 -16.87 4.32
C ALA A 353 -2.09 -17.60 3.04
N PHE A 354 -2.64 -17.21 1.90
CA PHE A 354 -2.30 -17.75 0.58
C PHE A 354 -0.85 -17.43 0.21
N LEU A 355 -0.43 -16.17 0.30
CA LEU A 355 0.94 -15.75 -0.03
C LEU A 355 1.99 -16.36 0.90
N ARG A 356 1.59 -16.74 2.13
CA ARG A 356 2.47 -17.37 3.10
C ARG A 356 2.59 -18.88 2.92
N THR A 357 1.49 -19.56 2.67
CA THR A 357 1.43 -21.03 2.70
C THR A 357 1.56 -21.62 1.29
N GLY A 358 1.06 -20.91 0.27
CA GLY A 358 0.96 -21.42 -1.10
C GLY A 358 -0.02 -22.59 -1.28
N ASP A 359 -0.75 -22.97 -0.22
CA ASP A 359 -1.59 -24.16 -0.18
C ASP A 359 -3.06 -23.80 -0.45
N LEU A 360 -3.45 -23.85 -1.73
CA LEU A 360 -4.83 -23.60 -2.17
C LEU A 360 -5.88 -24.47 -1.45
N PRO A 361 -5.68 -25.79 -1.24
CA PRO A 361 -6.60 -26.63 -0.48
C PRO A 361 -6.94 -26.09 0.91
N SER A 362 -5.96 -25.67 1.70
CA SER A 362 -6.20 -25.07 3.02
C SER A 362 -7.01 -23.78 2.93
N ILE A 363 -6.74 -22.94 1.93
CA ILE A 363 -7.49 -21.69 1.72
C ILE A 363 -8.96 -21.97 1.36
N VAL A 364 -9.21 -22.94 0.49
CA VAL A 364 -10.57 -23.37 0.14
C VAL A 364 -11.30 -23.90 1.36
N MET A 365 -10.64 -24.73 2.17
CA MET A 365 -11.20 -25.29 3.40
C MET A 365 -11.55 -24.20 4.43
N ILE A 366 -10.64 -23.24 4.65
CA ILE A 366 -10.89 -22.11 5.57
C ILE A 366 -12.05 -21.25 5.06
N THR A 367 -12.12 -21.01 3.75
CA THR A 367 -13.22 -20.26 3.13
C THR A 367 -14.55 -20.98 3.30
N ALA A 368 -14.59 -22.30 3.09
CA ALA A 368 -15.78 -23.11 3.31
C ALA A 368 -16.21 -23.10 4.79
N ALA A 369 -15.27 -23.25 5.73
CA ALA A 369 -15.54 -23.20 7.16
C ALA A 369 -16.07 -21.82 7.60
N ALA A 370 -15.49 -20.74 7.10
CA ALA A 370 -15.96 -19.38 7.35
C ALA A 370 -17.35 -19.13 6.76
N GLY A 371 -17.64 -19.65 5.55
CA GLY A 371 -18.96 -19.59 4.94
C GLY A 371 -20.02 -20.33 5.76
N PHE A 372 -19.70 -21.53 6.25
CA PHE A 372 -20.57 -22.30 7.14
C PHE A 372 -20.83 -21.58 8.47
N ALA A 373 -19.78 -21.08 9.12
CA ALA A 373 -19.90 -20.29 10.34
C ALA A 373 -20.73 -19.01 10.12
N GLY A 374 -20.50 -18.31 9.00
CA GLY A 374 -21.27 -17.15 8.57
C GLY A 374 -22.76 -17.49 8.41
N GLY A 375 -23.09 -18.60 7.74
CA GLY A 375 -24.46 -19.09 7.59
C GLY A 375 -25.17 -19.35 8.93
N ILE A 376 -24.44 -19.88 9.93
CA ILE A 376 -24.99 -20.05 11.29
C ILE A 376 -25.24 -18.69 11.93
N VAL A 377 -24.29 -17.75 11.85
CA VAL A 377 -24.42 -16.42 12.45
C VAL A 377 -25.59 -15.63 11.84
N LEU A 378 -25.87 -15.78 10.54
CA LEU A 378 -26.99 -15.14 9.87
C LEU A 378 -28.35 -15.48 10.52
N ARG A 379 -28.50 -16.68 11.11
CA ARG A 379 -29.73 -17.06 11.84
C ARG A 379 -29.99 -16.18 13.07
N PHE A 380 -28.94 -15.60 13.65
CA PHE A 380 -29.01 -14.76 14.84
C PHE A 380 -29.01 -13.26 14.52
N LYS A 381 -28.92 -12.88 13.23
CA LYS A 381 -28.83 -11.50 12.77
C LYS A 381 -29.89 -11.23 11.68
N PRO A 382 -31.17 -11.08 12.05
CA PRO A 382 -32.27 -10.92 11.09
C PRO A 382 -32.06 -9.73 10.13
N TYR A 383 -31.47 -8.64 10.62
CA TYR A 383 -31.12 -7.47 9.79
C TYR A 383 -30.18 -7.80 8.62
N VAL A 384 -29.20 -8.67 8.83
CA VAL A 384 -28.26 -9.04 7.78
C VAL A 384 -28.92 -10.00 6.80
N LEU A 385 -29.76 -10.90 7.31
CA LEU A 385 -30.54 -11.82 6.50
C LEU A 385 -31.53 -11.07 5.58
N ALA A 386 -32.12 -9.96 6.03
CA ALA A 386 -32.97 -9.10 5.21
C ALA A 386 -32.23 -8.55 3.98
N ARG A 387 -30.99 -8.09 4.14
CA ARG A 387 -30.15 -7.61 3.02
C ARG A 387 -29.84 -8.70 1.99
N PHE A 388 -29.71 -9.96 2.43
CA PHE A 388 -29.55 -11.09 1.51
C PHE A 388 -30.85 -11.52 0.85
N ALA A 389 -32.00 -11.36 1.51
CA ALA A 389 -33.30 -11.69 0.95
C ALA A 389 -33.71 -10.72 -0.16
N VAL A 390 -33.30 -9.45 -0.06
CA VAL A 390 -33.60 -8.39 -1.03
C VAL A 390 -32.64 -8.40 -2.23
N TRP A 391 -31.45 -8.98 -2.07
CA TRP A 391 -30.44 -9.05 -3.13
C TRP A 391 -31.03 -9.67 -4.41
N ARG A 392 -30.81 -9.00 -5.55
CA ARG A 392 -31.36 -9.33 -6.88
C ARG A 392 -32.86 -9.04 -7.06
N HIS A 393 -33.54 -8.64 -6.00
CA HIS A 393 -34.96 -8.32 -5.95
C HIS A 393 -35.18 -6.89 -5.41
N ALA A 394 -34.18 -6.00 -5.48
CA ALA A 394 -34.27 -4.67 -4.87
C ALA A 394 -35.46 -3.84 -5.39
N TRP A 395 -35.86 -4.04 -6.65
CA TRP A 395 -37.03 -3.39 -7.25
C TRP A 395 -38.37 -3.85 -6.68
N GLU A 396 -38.46 -5.10 -6.19
CA GLU A 396 -39.66 -5.61 -5.52
C GLU A 396 -39.84 -4.94 -4.15
N TYR A 397 -38.72 -4.64 -3.48
CA TYR A 397 -38.67 -4.00 -2.16
C TYR A 397 -38.27 -2.51 -2.25
N ALA A 398 -38.64 -1.83 -3.33
CA ALA A 398 -38.18 -0.47 -3.64
C ALA A 398 -38.54 0.60 -2.58
N GLN A 399 -39.55 0.36 -1.73
CA GLN A 399 -39.94 1.26 -0.64
C GLN A 399 -39.45 0.77 0.74
N GLU A 400 -38.78 -0.38 0.80
CA GLU A 400 -38.33 -1.03 2.03
C GLU A 400 -36.79 -1.19 2.01
N GLU A 401 -36.28 -2.40 2.26
CA GLU A 401 -34.84 -2.69 2.31
C GLU A 401 -34.13 -2.50 0.96
N GLY A 402 -34.87 -2.52 -0.17
CA GLY A 402 -34.34 -2.25 -1.52
C GLY A 402 -34.27 -0.76 -1.88
N TYR A 403 -34.71 0.13 -0.99
CA TYR A 403 -34.83 1.56 -1.24
C TYR A 403 -33.51 2.22 -1.67
N GLN A 404 -32.42 1.97 -0.94
CA GLN A 404 -31.14 2.61 -1.24
C GLN A 404 -30.56 2.19 -2.60
N GLN A 405 -30.70 0.91 -2.96
CA GLN A 405 -30.16 0.36 -4.21
C GLN A 405 -30.97 0.85 -5.42
N THR A 406 -32.30 0.83 -5.33
CA THR A 406 -33.18 1.32 -6.41
C THR A 406 -32.96 2.80 -6.68
N ARG A 407 -32.85 3.64 -5.64
CA ARG A 407 -32.52 5.06 -5.81
C ARG A 407 -31.16 5.27 -6.45
N THR A 408 -30.15 4.49 -6.06
CA THR A 408 -28.82 4.55 -6.68
C THR A 408 -28.89 4.22 -8.17
N MET A 409 -29.58 3.14 -8.56
CA MET A 409 -29.72 2.77 -9.96
C MET A 409 -30.49 3.81 -10.79
N SER A 410 -31.57 4.39 -10.24
CA SER A 410 -32.30 5.49 -10.89
C SER A 410 -31.44 6.74 -11.06
N ALA A 411 -30.65 7.11 -10.05
CA ALA A 411 -29.76 8.27 -10.07
C ALA A 411 -28.58 8.11 -11.06
N VAL A 412 -28.01 6.90 -11.13
CA VAL A 412 -26.99 6.56 -12.15
C VAL A 412 -27.58 6.72 -13.55
N ALA A 413 -28.83 6.29 -13.76
CA ALA A 413 -29.51 6.44 -15.04
C ALA A 413 -29.79 7.91 -15.39
N SER A 414 -30.17 8.76 -14.42
CA SER A 414 -30.43 10.18 -14.67
C SER A 414 -29.16 10.99 -14.94
N GLY A 415 -28.02 10.65 -14.31
CA GLY A 415 -26.74 11.33 -14.55
C GLY A 415 -26.10 11.04 -15.91
N GLY A 416 -26.44 9.93 -16.56
CA GLY A 416 -25.83 9.52 -17.82
C GLY A 416 -24.30 9.39 -17.76
N LEU A 417 -23.62 9.58 -18.90
CA LEU A 417 -22.16 9.39 -18.97
C LEU A 417 -21.35 10.53 -18.32
N PHE A 418 -21.86 11.76 -18.37
CA PHE A 418 -21.14 12.99 -17.98
C PHE A 418 -21.75 13.74 -16.79
N GLY A 419 -22.82 13.23 -16.20
CA GLY A 419 -23.41 13.79 -14.99
C GLY A 419 -24.41 14.91 -15.24
N ALA A 420 -25.41 14.99 -14.36
CA ALA A 420 -26.39 16.08 -14.31
C ALA A 420 -25.77 17.35 -13.71
N GLY A 421 -24.82 17.21 -12.79
CA GLY A 421 -24.19 18.29 -12.04
C GLY A 421 -24.64 18.32 -10.57
N PRO A 422 -23.87 18.95 -9.67
CA PRO A 422 -24.15 18.91 -8.23
C PRO A 422 -25.52 19.49 -7.84
N GLU A 423 -26.00 20.51 -8.55
CA GLU A 423 -27.27 21.20 -8.23
C GLU A 423 -28.50 20.36 -8.59
N GLU A 424 -28.48 19.70 -9.74
CA GLU A 424 -29.62 18.94 -10.26
C GLU A 424 -29.72 17.53 -9.67
N ALA A 425 -28.63 17.01 -9.09
CA ALA A 425 -28.57 15.68 -8.51
C ALA A 425 -29.39 15.59 -7.21
N TRP A 426 -30.15 14.50 -7.08
CA TRP A 426 -31.06 14.31 -5.95
C TRP A 426 -30.66 13.16 -5.02
N LEU A 427 -29.80 12.22 -5.45
CA LEU A 427 -29.41 11.08 -4.61
C LEU A 427 -28.69 11.52 -3.34
N LYS A 428 -28.01 12.67 -3.36
CA LYS A 428 -27.35 13.27 -2.18
C LYS A 428 -28.30 13.49 -0.99
N TYR A 429 -29.61 13.57 -1.22
CA TYR A 429 -30.62 13.70 -0.16
C TYR A 429 -31.10 12.35 0.41
N VAL A 430 -30.64 11.22 -0.13
CA VAL A 430 -30.93 9.88 0.39
C VAL A 430 -30.00 9.56 1.56
N GLY A 431 -30.55 8.91 2.60
CA GLY A 431 -29.77 8.51 3.77
C GLY A 431 -28.55 7.66 3.40
N ALA A 432 -27.39 7.99 3.99
CA ALA A 432 -26.09 7.37 3.73
C ALA A 432 -25.56 7.52 2.29
N ALA A 433 -26.08 8.49 1.51
CA ALA A 433 -25.61 8.74 0.14
C ALA A 433 -24.12 9.14 0.07
N ASN A 434 -23.65 9.91 1.05
CA ASN A 434 -22.27 10.37 1.18
C ASN A 434 -21.27 9.28 1.61
N THR A 435 -21.75 8.13 2.11
CA THR A 435 -20.90 7.00 2.52
C THR A 435 -21.12 5.78 1.62
N ASP A 436 -22.31 5.18 1.70
CA ASP A 436 -22.59 3.83 1.23
C ASP A 436 -23.01 3.84 -0.24
N LEU A 437 -23.68 4.91 -0.68
CA LEU A 437 -24.16 5.08 -2.06
C LEU A 437 -23.31 6.07 -2.86
N VAL A 438 -22.08 6.33 -2.41
CA VAL A 438 -21.22 7.36 -3.00
C VAL A 438 -20.90 7.09 -4.47
N PHE A 439 -20.83 5.82 -4.88
CA PHE A 439 -20.71 5.46 -6.29
C PHE A 439 -21.87 6.00 -7.13
N GLY A 440 -23.11 5.90 -6.61
CA GLY A 440 -24.30 6.47 -7.23
C GLY A 440 -24.23 7.99 -7.29
N VAL A 441 -23.82 8.65 -6.19
CA VAL A 441 -23.74 10.12 -6.11
C VAL A 441 -22.73 10.66 -7.13
N VAL A 442 -21.54 10.06 -7.19
CA VAL A 442 -20.52 10.45 -8.17
C VAL A 442 -21.00 10.21 -9.60
N SER A 443 -21.72 9.11 -9.84
CA SER A 443 -22.27 8.78 -11.16
C SER A 443 -23.37 9.75 -11.60
N GLU A 444 -24.23 10.18 -10.67
CA GLU A 444 -25.29 11.14 -10.94
C GLU A 444 -24.73 12.56 -11.17
N GLU A 445 -23.89 13.04 -10.26
CA GLU A 445 -23.39 14.42 -10.27
C GLU A 445 -22.34 14.66 -11.36
N PHE A 446 -21.36 13.76 -11.47
CA PHE A 446 -20.18 13.95 -12.32
C PHE A 446 -20.09 12.97 -13.49
N GLY A 447 -21.02 12.00 -13.55
CA GLY A 447 -21.15 11.06 -14.65
C GLY A 447 -20.57 9.68 -14.35
N LEU A 448 -21.18 8.68 -14.96
CA LEU A 448 -20.75 7.28 -14.86
C LEU A 448 -19.28 7.10 -15.25
N LEU A 449 -18.78 7.85 -16.24
CA LEU A 449 -17.39 7.73 -16.69
C LEU A 449 -16.39 8.10 -15.58
N LEU A 450 -16.68 9.15 -14.79
CA LEU A 450 -15.81 9.54 -13.68
C LEU A 450 -15.90 8.51 -12.53
N ALA A 451 -17.08 8.00 -12.23
CA ALA A 451 -17.27 6.97 -11.21
C ALA A 451 -16.50 5.69 -11.56
N LEU A 452 -16.53 5.27 -12.83
CA LEU A 452 -15.73 4.15 -13.34
C LEU A 452 -14.23 4.46 -13.30
N CYS A 453 -13.81 5.71 -13.58
CA CYS A 453 -12.42 6.12 -13.42
C CYS A 453 -11.96 6.00 -11.95
N ALA A 454 -12.80 6.36 -10.98
CA ALA A 454 -12.49 6.21 -9.56
C ALA A 454 -12.31 4.72 -9.19
N ALA A 455 -13.21 3.84 -9.65
CA ALA A 455 -13.06 2.40 -9.44
C ALA A 455 -11.78 1.85 -10.11
N ALA A 456 -11.50 2.28 -11.35
CA ALA A 456 -10.30 1.91 -12.09
C ALA A 456 -9.01 2.39 -11.41
N ALA A 457 -9.02 3.53 -10.73
CA ALA A 457 -7.87 4.01 -9.93
C ALA A 457 -7.52 3.02 -8.82
N VAL A 458 -8.51 2.51 -8.08
CA VAL A 458 -8.29 1.52 -7.02
C VAL A 458 -7.80 0.18 -7.60
N ILE A 459 -8.39 -0.26 -8.71
CA ILE A 459 -7.92 -1.47 -9.43
C ILE A 459 -6.46 -1.30 -9.87
N LEU A 460 -6.08 -0.13 -10.37
CA LEU A 460 -4.72 0.18 -10.79
C LEU A 460 -3.73 0.15 -9.61
N LEU A 461 -4.13 0.61 -8.41
CA LEU A 461 -3.34 0.43 -7.19
C LEU A 461 -3.11 -1.06 -6.90
N GLY A 462 -4.13 -1.90 -7.11
CA GLY A 462 -4.01 -3.35 -6.96
C GLY A 462 -3.10 -4.02 -7.99
N ILE A 463 -3.22 -3.66 -9.27
CA ILE A 463 -2.33 -4.15 -10.34
C ILE A 463 -0.88 -3.75 -10.04
N TYR A 464 -0.67 -2.52 -9.60
CA TYR A 464 0.65 -2.07 -9.16
C TYR A 464 1.18 -2.91 -8.00
N ALA A 465 0.36 -3.19 -6.97
CA ALA A 465 0.76 -3.99 -5.82
C ALA A 465 1.26 -5.39 -6.23
N LEU A 466 0.54 -6.07 -7.13
CA LEU A 466 0.94 -7.38 -7.66
C LEU A 466 2.28 -7.31 -8.41
N ARG A 467 2.48 -6.26 -9.21
CA ARG A 467 3.75 -6.06 -9.94
C ARG A 467 4.91 -5.64 -9.04
N ALA A 468 4.64 -4.85 -8.00
CA ALA A 468 5.63 -4.43 -7.03
C ALA A 468 6.02 -5.58 -6.11
N ALA A 469 5.08 -6.45 -5.73
CA ALA A 469 5.31 -7.64 -4.93
C ALA A 469 6.35 -8.58 -5.57
N GLY A 470 6.27 -8.81 -6.88
CA GLY A 470 7.26 -9.62 -7.61
C GLY A 470 8.67 -9.01 -7.71
N ARG A 471 8.85 -7.75 -7.30
CA ARG A 471 10.15 -7.05 -7.24
C ARG A 471 10.50 -6.59 -5.83
N SER A 472 9.71 -6.99 -4.84
CA SER A 472 9.81 -6.42 -3.51
C SER A 472 11.01 -6.99 -2.76
N ARG A 473 11.58 -6.20 -1.85
CA ARG A 473 12.87 -6.55 -1.22
C ARG A 473 12.77 -7.71 -0.25
N SER A 474 11.63 -7.86 0.39
CA SER A 474 11.34 -8.96 1.31
C SER A 474 9.91 -9.42 1.08
N SER A 475 9.65 -10.68 1.41
CA SER A 475 8.31 -11.24 1.39
C SER A 475 7.36 -10.48 2.34
N PHE A 476 7.87 -9.84 3.40
CA PHE A 476 7.10 -8.93 4.26
C PHE A 476 6.40 -7.84 3.44
N TYR A 477 7.15 -7.09 2.63
CA TYR A 477 6.62 -5.99 1.84
C TYR A 477 5.71 -6.46 0.70
N ALA A 478 6.03 -7.60 0.08
CA ALA A 478 5.18 -8.22 -0.93
C ALA A 478 3.80 -8.60 -0.35
N ILE A 479 3.77 -9.27 0.80
CA ILE A 479 2.54 -9.65 1.49
C ILE A 479 1.76 -8.42 1.93
N ALA A 480 2.42 -7.45 2.57
CA ALA A 480 1.77 -6.23 3.05
C ALA A 480 1.10 -5.45 1.91
N ALA A 481 1.77 -5.32 0.77
CA ALA A 481 1.25 -4.62 -0.39
C ALA A 481 0.08 -5.36 -1.04
N CYS A 482 0.22 -6.67 -1.28
CA CYS A 482 -0.86 -7.47 -1.86
C CYS A 482 -2.09 -7.53 -0.96
N ALA A 483 -1.91 -7.69 0.35
CA ALA A 483 -3.02 -7.72 1.30
C ALA A 483 -3.71 -6.36 1.43
N THR A 484 -2.96 -5.27 1.38
CA THR A 484 -3.51 -3.90 1.31
C THR A 484 -4.33 -3.70 0.03
N ALA A 485 -3.78 -4.10 -1.11
CA ALA A 485 -4.49 -4.05 -2.38
C ALA A 485 -5.78 -4.87 -2.36
N ALA A 486 -5.72 -6.09 -1.81
CA ALA A 486 -6.89 -6.94 -1.65
C ALA A 486 -7.97 -6.27 -0.79
N MET A 487 -7.59 -5.64 0.34
CA MET A 487 -8.53 -4.86 1.16
C MET A 487 -9.20 -3.73 0.36
N LEU A 488 -8.42 -2.88 -0.29
CA LEU A 488 -8.93 -1.70 -1.00
C LEU A 488 -9.83 -2.12 -2.18
N VAL A 489 -9.39 -3.06 -3.01
CA VAL A 489 -10.16 -3.55 -4.16
C VAL A 489 -11.45 -4.22 -3.72
N PHE A 490 -11.39 -5.07 -2.68
CA PHE A 490 -12.56 -5.76 -2.19
C PHE A 490 -13.56 -4.80 -1.54
N GLN A 491 -13.08 -3.80 -0.79
CA GLN A 491 -13.89 -2.73 -0.23
C GLN A 491 -14.59 -1.90 -1.33
N THR A 492 -13.87 -1.50 -2.38
CA THR A 492 -14.48 -0.86 -3.56
C THR A 492 -15.51 -1.76 -4.24
N THR A 493 -15.22 -3.06 -4.35
CA THR A 493 -16.14 -4.04 -4.97
C THR A 493 -17.46 -4.11 -4.20
N LEU A 494 -17.40 -4.21 -2.86
CA LEU A 494 -18.59 -4.23 -2.01
C LEU A 494 -19.41 -2.95 -2.10
N ASN A 495 -18.75 -1.78 -2.13
CA ASN A 495 -19.46 -0.50 -2.26
C ASN A 495 -20.12 -0.36 -3.64
N VAL A 496 -19.35 -0.52 -4.72
CA VAL A 496 -19.82 -0.32 -6.10
C VAL A 496 -20.88 -1.36 -6.45
N LEU A 497 -20.56 -2.66 -6.33
CA LEU A 497 -21.50 -3.72 -6.72
C LEU A 497 -22.68 -3.83 -5.76
N GLY A 498 -22.51 -3.47 -4.49
CA GLY A 498 -23.59 -3.39 -3.51
C GLY A 498 -24.62 -2.32 -3.84
N SER A 499 -24.14 -1.15 -4.29
CA SER A 499 -25.00 -0.01 -4.62
C SER A 499 -25.89 -0.24 -5.86
N VAL A 500 -25.47 -1.13 -6.77
CA VAL A 500 -26.19 -1.46 -8.01
C VAL A 500 -26.87 -2.85 -7.98
N ASP A 501 -27.11 -3.40 -6.79
CA ASP A 501 -27.78 -4.69 -6.57
C ASP A 501 -27.13 -5.91 -7.28
N LEU A 502 -25.83 -5.83 -7.54
CA LEU A 502 -25.03 -6.99 -8.00
C LEU A 502 -24.51 -7.82 -6.83
N LEU A 503 -24.25 -7.17 -5.70
CA LEU A 503 -23.98 -7.78 -4.40
C LEU A 503 -24.98 -7.25 -3.36
N PRO A 504 -25.19 -7.95 -2.22
CA PRO A 504 -25.97 -7.39 -1.12
C PRO A 504 -25.30 -6.12 -0.59
N LEU A 505 -26.10 -5.09 -0.29
CA LEU A 505 -25.59 -3.82 0.22
C LEU A 505 -24.98 -4.00 1.62
N THR A 506 -23.66 -3.91 1.75
CA THR A 506 -22.96 -4.15 3.01
C THR A 506 -22.70 -2.90 3.85
N GLY A 507 -22.92 -1.70 3.29
CA GLY A 507 -22.70 -0.42 3.99
C GLY A 507 -21.24 -0.15 4.35
N VAL A 508 -20.33 -0.35 3.38
CA VAL A 508 -18.90 -0.06 3.53
C VAL A 508 -18.50 1.13 2.68
N THR A 509 -17.52 1.90 3.12
CA THR A 509 -17.06 3.09 2.41
C THR A 509 -16.31 2.73 1.12
N PHE A 510 -16.45 3.56 0.10
CA PHE A 510 -15.55 3.59 -1.05
C PHE A 510 -14.22 4.24 -0.62
N PRO A 511 -13.07 3.56 -0.74
CA PRO A 511 -11.76 4.08 -0.31
C PRO A 511 -11.43 5.45 -0.93
N PHE A 512 -11.01 6.41 -0.09
CA PHE A 512 -10.74 7.83 -0.44
C PHE A 512 -11.93 8.67 -0.95
N VAL A 513 -13.02 8.06 -1.44
CA VAL A 513 -14.14 8.78 -2.06
C VAL A 513 -15.29 9.05 -1.09
N SER A 514 -15.64 8.09 -0.23
CA SER A 514 -16.71 8.31 0.75
C SER A 514 -16.34 9.40 1.78
N MET A 515 -17.36 10.14 2.23
CA MET A 515 -17.24 11.12 3.31
C MET A 515 -17.02 10.41 4.65
N GLY A 516 -15.79 10.41 5.17
CA GLY A 516 -15.46 9.74 6.42
C GLY A 516 -14.03 9.96 6.86
N GLY A 517 -13.85 10.66 7.99
CA GLY A 517 -12.52 11.01 8.51
C GLY A 517 -11.65 9.80 8.84
N SER A 518 -12.20 8.79 9.52
CA SER A 518 -11.49 7.55 9.86
C SER A 518 -11.10 6.74 8.61
N SER A 519 -12.00 6.67 7.62
CA SER A 519 -11.74 6.00 6.36
C SER A 519 -10.60 6.71 5.59
N MET A 520 -10.59 8.04 5.57
CA MET A 520 -9.53 8.83 4.93
C MET A 520 -8.15 8.57 5.60
N LEU A 521 -8.10 8.58 6.93
CA LEU A 521 -6.90 8.25 7.70
C LEU A 521 -6.37 6.84 7.37
N SER A 522 -7.28 5.86 7.34
CA SER A 522 -6.95 4.47 7.02
C SER A 522 -6.41 4.32 5.60
N CYS A 523 -7.08 4.91 4.62
CA CYS A 523 -6.72 4.79 3.21
C CYS A 523 -5.32 5.36 2.94
N TRP A 524 -4.99 6.54 3.49
CA TRP A 524 -3.65 7.10 3.40
C TRP A 524 -2.60 6.26 4.14
N GLY A 525 -2.91 5.74 5.33
CA GLY A 525 -2.01 4.84 6.05
C GLY A 525 -1.73 3.53 5.29
N LEU A 526 -2.76 2.94 4.69
CA LEU A 526 -2.66 1.74 3.86
C LEU A 526 -1.80 1.98 2.61
N LEU A 527 -1.91 3.16 1.99
CA LEU A 527 -1.09 3.54 0.83
C LEU A 527 0.42 3.42 1.11
N ALA A 528 0.86 3.58 2.37
CA ALA A 528 2.25 3.44 2.75
C ALA A 528 2.79 2.01 2.52
N TYR A 529 1.96 0.97 2.68
CA TYR A 529 2.38 -0.42 2.37
C TYR A 529 2.58 -0.65 0.89
N LEU A 530 1.70 -0.09 0.05
CA LEU A 530 1.86 -0.15 -1.41
C LEU A 530 3.15 0.55 -1.85
N GLN A 531 3.44 1.68 -1.22
CA GLN A 531 4.65 2.44 -1.50
C GLN A 531 5.92 1.71 -1.01
N ALA A 532 5.88 1.08 0.16
CA ALA A 532 7.00 0.32 0.70
C ALA A 532 7.34 -0.94 -0.11
N ALA A 533 6.41 -1.42 -0.94
CA ALA A 533 6.63 -2.54 -1.85
C ALA A 533 7.71 -2.25 -2.90
N ALA A 534 7.82 -1.00 -3.35
CA ALA A 534 8.82 -0.57 -4.31
C ALA A 534 10.18 -0.37 -3.61
N PRO A 535 11.30 -0.78 -4.24
CA PRO A 535 12.62 -0.56 -3.66
C PRO A 535 12.91 0.96 -3.57
N PRO A 536 13.21 1.53 -2.38
CA PRO A 536 13.63 2.92 -2.29
C PRO A 536 14.93 3.19 -3.06
N PRO A 537 15.16 4.43 -3.52
CA PRO A 537 16.45 4.81 -4.09
C PRO A 537 17.52 4.63 -3.02
N VAL A 538 18.52 3.80 -3.30
CA VAL A 538 19.63 3.58 -2.37
C VAL A 538 20.48 4.86 -2.31
N SER A 539 20.47 5.56 -1.18
CA SER A 539 21.50 6.54 -0.83
C SER A 539 22.39 5.95 0.26
N VAL A 540 23.50 5.32 -0.15
CA VAL A 540 24.56 4.97 0.80
C VAL A 540 25.30 6.27 1.12
N LYS A 541 25.28 6.72 2.39
CA LYS A 541 26.31 7.67 2.85
C LYS A 541 27.63 6.93 2.71
N ALA A 542 28.58 7.52 1.98
CA ALA A 542 29.89 6.92 1.72
C ALA A 542 30.47 6.33 3.01
N ALA A 543 30.94 5.07 2.94
CA ALA A 543 31.67 4.48 4.05
C ALA A 543 32.78 5.45 4.47
N PRO A 544 33.07 5.60 5.78
CA PRO A 544 34.28 6.30 6.19
C PRO A 544 35.45 5.69 5.43
N LYS A 545 36.21 6.56 4.75
CA LYS A 545 37.39 6.19 3.97
C LYS A 545 38.22 5.25 4.85
N ALA A 546 38.53 4.04 4.36
CA ALA A 546 39.46 3.17 5.06
C ALA A 546 40.72 4.00 5.40
N PRO A 547 41.26 3.88 6.64
CA PRO A 547 42.49 4.58 6.98
C PRO A 547 43.52 4.25 5.90
N ALA A 548 44.19 5.29 5.39
CA ALA A 548 45.22 5.12 4.37
C ALA A 548 46.20 4.03 4.85
N PRO A 549 46.66 3.14 3.95
CA PRO A 549 47.64 2.14 4.33
C PRO A 549 48.80 2.85 5.03
N ALA A 550 49.13 2.38 6.24
CA ALA A 550 50.25 2.93 7.00
C ALA A 550 51.46 2.95 6.06
N VAL A 551 52.02 4.14 5.85
CA VAL A 551 53.28 4.31 5.14
C VAL A 551 54.28 3.43 5.88
N LYS A 552 54.71 2.33 5.26
CA LYS A 552 55.82 1.55 5.80
C LYS A 552 57.00 2.52 5.92
N PRO A 553 57.66 2.63 7.08
CA PRO A 553 58.88 3.41 7.17
C PRO A 553 59.84 2.90 6.08
N PRO A 554 60.57 3.79 5.39
CA PRO A 554 61.50 3.39 4.36
C PRO A 554 62.44 2.34 4.93
N GLN A 555 62.51 1.18 4.27
CA GLN A 555 63.53 0.18 4.56
C GLN A 555 64.87 0.88 4.34
N ALA A 556 65.68 0.99 5.39
CA ALA A 556 67.05 1.47 5.28
C ALA A 556 67.81 0.53 4.33
N THR A 557 68.01 0.99 3.10
CA THR A 557 68.84 0.31 2.11
C THR A 557 70.18 1.01 2.08
N GLY A 558 71.10 0.54 2.93
CA GLY A 558 72.52 0.83 2.77
C GLY A 558 73.23 1.23 4.06
N PHE A 559 74.34 0.54 4.32
CA PHE A 559 75.31 0.81 5.39
C PHE A 559 75.84 2.27 5.40
N LEU A 560 75.68 3.01 4.31
CA LEU A 560 76.19 4.37 4.16
C LEU A 560 75.24 5.45 4.76
N ASP A 561 73.94 5.17 4.93
CA ASP A 561 73.00 6.11 5.54
C ASP A 561 73.09 6.14 7.08
N GLU A 562 73.64 5.10 7.72
CA GLU A 562 73.84 5.05 9.18
C GLU A 562 75.02 5.92 9.67
N LEU A 563 75.95 6.30 8.78
CA LEU A 563 77.12 7.11 9.13
C LEU A 563 76.93 8.61 8.86
N GLY A 564 75.76 9.05 8.37
CA GLY A 564 75.43 10.47 8.24
C GLY A 564 76.33 11.28 7.29
N VAL A 565 77.02 10.61 6.36
CA VAL A 565 77.86 11.27 5.36
C VAL A 565 77.04 11.49 4.09
N ALA A 566 76.79 12.75 3.74
CA ALA A 566 76.10 13.11 2.51
C ALA A 566 76.93 12.66 1.29
N THR A 567 76.39 11.73 0.51
CA THR A 567 76.99 11.18 -0.72
C THR A 567 77.14 12.19 -1.86
N ASP A 568 76.61 13.41 -1.71
CA ASP A 568 76.61 14.44 -2.74
C ASP A 568 77.98 15.14 -2.92
N ASP A 569 78.92 14.93 -2.00
CA ASP A 569 80.27 15.53 -2.04
C ASP A 569 81.37 14.61 -2.62
N ILE A 570 81.05 13.35 -2.99
CA ILE A 570 82.07 12.37 -3.41
C ILE A 570 82.11 12.15 -4.93
N PHE A 571 81.00 12.34 -5.64
CA PHE A 571 80.97 12.21 -7.10
C PHE A 571 80.66 13.56 -7.73
N GLY A 572 81.74 14.25 -8.12
CA GLY A 572 81.70 15.54 -8.78
C GLY A 572 80.79 15.56 -10.00
N LYS A 573 80.17 16.72 -10.23
CA LYS A 573 79.50 17.07 -11.48
C LYS A 573 80.47 16.84 -12.65
N GLU A 574 80.25 15.79 -13.42
CA GLU A 574 80.72 15.74 -14.80
C GLU A 574 79.60 16.20 -15.74
N ASP A 575 80.03 17.06 -16.65
CA ASP A 575 79.26 17.93 -17.53
C ASP A 575 78.55 17.23 -18.69
N ALA A 576 77.56 17.96 -19.23
CA ALA A 576 77.27 18.14 -20.66
C ALA A 576 76.83 16.92 -21.50
N ARG A 577 75.56 16.91 -21.93
CA ARG A 577 75.09 17.44 -23.22
C ARG A 577 73.61 17.15 -23.45
#